data_AF-A0ABD3NTJ6-F1
#
_entry.id   AF-A0ABD3NTJ6-F1
#
_cell.length_a   1.000
_cell.length_b   1.000
_cell.length_c   1.000
_cell.angle_alpha   90.00
_cell.angle_beta   90.00
_cell.angle_gamma   90.00
#
_symmetry.space_group_name_H-M   'P 1'
#
loop_
_entity.id
_entity.type
_entity.pdbx_description
1 polymer ?
#
loop_
_entity_poly.entity_id
_entity_poly.type
_entity_poly.pdbx_seq_one_letter_code
_entity_poly.pdbx_strand_id
1 'polypeptide(L)'
;MNTQAQGSDEEDEMLSTINEGDSESLDSNYVDSKPPAKPASEAILPPGSSVQFYGLQEMSHLNDTTGTIEAYLNGIQRYSVRCQDGNVVNAKPGNLSLLASNDAHHDKEHKKKKKKPKREDNSHILETSQQILVDLCNEMKSLQSSIVSSTSTSTSIMTENISSNTTLLHQIQTEVDLLRSNLKQLDVTIESKATPSQILEMGKIRAIQSLVANVQADKDKTVQLYETHARRGYEEIERLRSDLEREREENAKLREEMHQIQSFANHGPLSPMKGSMNVYTGPSMYVNGNANNLDITKPGGGGDGETIGTFDDMTLDTKQTTDNTVAYETKSLKKRIIHMKKKLQVAQLEAKEADNLRSELESMRLKMEGMRKEGMEKDKIIQRLKEDIDGLKRGYSCGGVGNVAASAATTSAAANTVSVANPQTRSVTVTTTTKKKGANRWWNGL
;
A
#
# COMPACT_ATOMS: atom_id res chain seq x y z
N MET A 1 52.74 -21.33 24.86
CA MET A 1 51.58 -21.99 25.50
C MET A 1 50.45 -21.98 24.49
N ASN A 2 50.13 -23.15 23.97
CA ASN A 2 49.27 -23.41 22.83
C ASN A 2 47.95 -23.96 23.37
N THR A 3 46.80 -23.40 22.99
CA THR A 3 45.51 -23.94 23.42
C THR A 3 44.57 -23.98 22.22
N GLN A 4 44.45 -25.19 21.65
CA GLN A 4 43.36 -25.60 20.78
C GLN A 4 42.05 -25.56 21.59
N ALA A 5 41.00 -24.98 21.01
CA ALA A 5 39.63 -25.13 21.49
C ALA A 5 38.81 -25.78 20.37
N GLN A 6 38.23 -26.93 20.73
CA GLN A 6 37.43 -27.81 19.89
C GLN A 6 36.05 -27.22 19.62
N GLY A 7 35.52 -27.51 18.44
CA GLY A 7 34.13 -27.28 18.07
C GLY A 7 33.17 -28.24 18.79
N SER A 8 31.94 -27.76 18.99
CA SER A 8 30.79 -28.57 19.35
C SER A 8 29.64 -28.16 18.43
N ASP A 9 29.30 -29.10 17.54
CA ASP A 9 28.11 -29.13 16.70
C ASP A 9 26.98 -29.74 17.52
N GLU A 10 26.10 -28.92 18.08
CA GLU A 10 24.82 -29.35 18.64
C GLU A 10 23.86 -28.16 18.48
N GLU A 11 22.85 -28.27 17.62
CA GLU A 11 21.47 -27.72 17.74
C GLU A 11 20.74 -27.93 16.39
N ASP A 12 20.50 -29.20 16.03
CA ASP A 12 19.60 -29.62 14.94
C ASP A 12 18.64 -30.67 15.54
N GLU A 13 17.57 -30.22 16.22
CA GLU A 13 16.35 -30.99 16.51
C GLU A 13 15.44 -30.16 17.44
N MET A 14 14.45 -29.44 16.91
CA MET A 14 13.22 -29.05 17.65
C MET A 14 12.19 -28.39 16.72
N LEU A 15 11.60 -29.14 15.78
CA LEU A 15 10.31 -28.77 15.17
C LEU A 15 9.50 -30.04 14.82
N SER A 16 8.85 -30.63 15.82
CA SER A 16 7.67 -31.47 15.58
C SER A 16 6.65 -31.24 16.69
N THR A 17 5.37 -31.34 16.32
CA THR A 17 4.15 -31.29 17.16
C THR A 17 3.43 -29.94 17.21
N ILE A 18 2.59 -29.66 16.21
CA ILE A 18 1.36 -28.88 16.42
C ILE A 18 0.18 -29.73 15.95
N ASN A 19 -0.70 -29.97 16.91
CA ASN A 19 -1.89 -30.80 16.88
C ASN A 19 -2.90 -30.39 15.80
N GLU A 20 -3.41 -31.41 15.13
CA GLU A 20 -4.76 -31.44 14.57
C GLU A 20 -5.76 -31.49 15.74
N GLY A 21 -6.67 -30.51 15.78
CA GLY A 21 -7.68 -30.38 16.82
C GLY A 21 -9.01 -29.94 16.23
N ASP A 22 -9.91 -30.93 16.16
CA ASP A 22 -11.33 -30.85 16.45
C ASP A 22 -12.25 -30.01 15.55
N SER A 23 -12.84 -30.78 14.63
CA SER A 23 -14.23 -30.78 14.20
C SER A 23 -15.25 -30.28 15.24
N GLU A 24 -15.93 -29.19 14.92
CA GLU A 24 -17.30 -28.94 15.39
C GLU A 24 -18.25 -28.94 14.20
N SER A 25 -19.12 -29.94 14.20
CA SER A 25 -20.30 -30.07 13.35
C SER A 25 -21.36 -29.05 13.76
N LEU A 26 -21.76 -28.17 12.85
CA LEU A 26 -22.96 -27.35 13.01
C LEU A 26 -24.04 -27.81 12.04
N ASP A 27 -25.18 -28.12 12.64
CA ASP A 27 -26.40 -28.64 12.06
C ASP A 27 -26.96 -27.77 10.92
N SER A 28 -27.32 -28.47 9.86
CA SER A 28 -27.98 -27.98 8.67
C SER A 28 -29.48 -27.79 8.92
N ASN A 29 -29.92 -26.54 9.09
CA ASN A 29 -31.32 -26.13 8.93
C ASN A 29 -31.45 -25.35 7.62
N TYR A 30 -31.71 -26.09 6.53
CA TYR A 30 -31.92 -25.57 5.18
C TYR A 30 -33.36 -25.06 5.03
N VAL A 31 -33.57 -23.76 5.24
CA VAL A 31 -34.82 -23.07 4.92
C VAL A 31 -34.76 -22.60 3.47
N ASP A 32 -35.64 -23.15 2.64
CA ASP A 32 -35.82 -22.93 1.20
C ASP A 32 -36.11 -21.46 0.88
N SER A 33 -35.05 -20.65 0.78
CA SER A 33 -35.10 -19.26 0.36
C SER A 33 -34.45 -19.15 -1.02
N LYS A 34 -35.26 -18.79 -2.01
CA LYS A 34 -34.87 -18.41 -3.37
C LYS A 34 -33.49 -17.70 -3.38
N PRO A 35 -32.49 -18.20 -4.12
CA PRO A 35 -31.12 -17.71 -4.00
C PRO A 35 -31.05 -16.21 -4.36
N PRO A 36 -30.50 -15.36 -3.47
CA PRO A 36 -30.30 -13.95 -3.79
C PRO A 36 -29.30 -13.82 -4.95
N ALA A 37 -29.58 -12.88 -5.85
CA ALA A 37 -28.73 -12.57 -6.98
C ALA A 37 -27.28 -12.37 -6.51
N LYS A 38 -26.35 -13.05 -7.20
CA LYS A 38 -24.91 -13.04 -6.91
C LYS A 38 -24.43 -11.58 -6.76
N PRO A 39 -23.81 -11.19 -5.63
CA PRO A 39 -23.35 -9.83 -5.43
C PRO A 39 -22.33 -9.49 -6.52
N ALA A 40 -22.54 -8.37 -7.20
CA ALA A 40 -21.65 -7.87 -8.23
C ALA A 40 -20.24 -7.71 -7.62
N SER A 41 -19.30 -8.51 -8.10
CA SER A 41 -17.89 -8.47 -7.72
C SER A 41 -17.32 -7.08 -8.00
N GLU A 42 -16.98 -6.34 -6.93
CA GLU A 42 -15.95 -5.29 -6.77
C GLU A 42 -15.67 -4.30 -7.92
N ALA A 43 -16.56 -4.20 -8.90
CA ALA A 43 -16.45 -3.26 -9.99
C ALA A 43 -16.74 -1.86 -9.44
N ILE A 44 -15.80 -0.95 -9.63
CA ILE A 44 -15.99 0.46 -9.30
C ILE A 44 -17.14 0.98 -10.17
N LEU A 45 -18.24 1.38 -9.53
CA LEU A 45 -19.43 1.87 -10.21
C LEU A 45 -19.20 3.34 -10.61
N PRO A 46 -19.36 3.71 -11.89
CA PRO A 46 -19.14 5.08 -12.33
C PRO A 46 -20.22 6.02 -11.77
N PRO A 47 -19.87 7.28 -11.44
CA PRO A 47 -20.85 8.29 -11.05
C PRO A 47 -21.88 8.51 -12.17
N GLY A 48 -23.13 8.75 -11.80
CA GLY A 48 -24.27 8.81 -12.72
C GLY A 48 -25.01 7.47 -12.92
N SER A 49 -24.44 6.37 -12.46
CA SER A 49 -25.13 5.06 -12.53
C SER A 49 -26.34 4.99 -11.61
N SER A 50 -27.43 4.39 -12.10
CA SER A 50 -28.61 4.07 -11.29
C SER A 50 -28.38 2.77 -10.50
N VAL A 51 -28.60 2.81 -9.19
CA VAL A 51 -28.38 1.69 -8.29
C VAL A 51 -29.60 1.44 -7.40
N GLN A 52 -29.78 0.19 -6.96
CA GLN A 52 -30.78 -0.21 -5.97
C GLN A 52 -30.08 -0.59 -4.67
N PHE A 53 -30.60 -0.11 -3.54
CA PHE A 53 -30.06 -0.47 -2.22
C PHE A 53 -30.53 -1.86 -1.79
N TYR A 54 -29.61 -2.64 -1.21
CA TYR A 54 -29.93 -3.91 -0.54
C TYR A 54 -29.08 -4.12 0.72
N GLY A 55 -29.60 -4.90 1.66
CA GLY A 55 -28.83 -5.34 2.84
C GLY A 55 -28.48 -4.24 3.86
N LEU A 56 -29.16 -3.10 3.86
CA LEU A 56 -28.99 -2.07 4.90
C LEU A 56 -29.66 -2.52 6.21
N GLN A 57 -28.87 -2.68 7.28
CA GLN A 57 -29.37 -3.06 8.61
C GLN A 57 -30.00 -1.88 9.37
N GLU A 58 -29.33 -0.72 9.38
CA GLU A 58 -29.77 0.46 10.15
C GLU A 58 -30.87 1.25 9.43
N MET A 59 -30.92 1.17 8.10
CA MET A 59 -31.90 1.88 7.26
C MET A 59 -32.64 0.89 6.36
N SER A 60 -33.30 -0.09 6.99
CA SER A 60 -34.02 -1.15 6.27
C SER A 60 -35.14 -0.62 5.36
N HIS A 61 -35.70 0.55 5.67
CA HIS A 61 -36.71 1.24 4.85
C HIS A 61 -36.18 1.73 3.50
N LEU A 62 -34.85 1.83 3.32
CA LEU A 62 -34.22 2.18 2.04
C LEU A 62 -33.92 0.95 1.18
N ASN A 63 -34.00 -0.26 1.71
CA ASN A 63 -33.83 -1.46 0.88
C ASN A 63 -34.91 -1.47 -0.21
N ASP A 64 -34.54 -1.94 -1.40
CA ASP A 64 -35.35 -1.95 -2.61
C ASP A 64 -35.64 -0.57 -3.24
N THR A 65 -35.23 0.54 -2.62
CA THR A 65 -35.29 1.86 -3.24
C THR A 65 -34.13 2.08 -4.22
N THR A 66 -34.33 2.98 -5.18
CA THR A 66 -33.33 3.31 -6.20
C THR A 66 -32.73 4.71 -5.98
N GLY A 67 -31.47 4.88 -6.34
CA GLY A 67 -30.79 6.17 -6.33
C GLY A 67 -29.72 6.27 -7.41
N THR A 68 -29.16 7.47 -7.56
CA THR A 68 -28.09 7.74 -8.53
C THR A 68 -26.78 7.99 -7.79
N ILE A 69 -25.70 7.35 -8.22
CA ILE A 69 -24.38 7.57 -7.63
C ILE A 69 -23.89 8.99 -7.98
N GLU A 70 -23.56 9.80 -6.98
CA GLU A 70 -22.91 11.10 -7.18
C GLU A 70 -21.39 10.98 -7.21
N ALA A 71 -20.82 10.31 -6.21
CA ALA A 71 -19.37 10.19 -6.05
C ALA A 71 -18.97 8.99 -5.18
N TYR A 72 -17.74 8.51 -5.34
CA TYR A 72 -17.12 7.54 -4.44
C TYR A 72 -16.21 8.25 -3.43
N LEU A 73 -16.51 8.10 -2.14
CA LEU A 73 -15.77 8.74 -1.05
C LEU A 73 -14.63 7.82 -0.59
N ASN A 74 -13.45 7.98 -1.21
CA ASN A 74 -12.29 7.10 -1.00
C ASN A 74 -11.85 7.01 0.48
N GLY A 75 -11.97 8.11 1.24
CA GLY A 75 -11.57 8.14 2.66
C GLY A 75 -12.39 7.23 3.58
N ILE A 76 -13.63 6.91 3.21
CA ILE A 76 -14.53 6.05 4.01
C ILE A 76 -14.98 4.79 3.26
N GLN A 77 -14.49 4.59 2.03
CA GLN A 77 -14.82 3.47 1.14
C GLN A 77 -16.34 3.25 0.95
N ARG A 78 -17.07 4.35 0.70
CA ARG A 78 -18.53 4.34 0.48
C ARG A 78 -18.92 5.20 -0.71
N TYR A 79 -20.01 4.83 -1.37
CA TYR A 79 -20.63 5.64 -2.42
C TYR A 79 -21.62 6.64 -1.81
N SER A 80 -21.53 7.89 -2.24
CA SER A 80 -22.54 8.92 -2.02
C SER A 80 -23.64 8.75 -3.06
N VAL A 81 -24.81 8.27 -2.64
CA VAL A 81 -25.95 7.96 -3.53
C VAL A 81 -27.08 8.92 -3.22
N ARG A 82 -27.56 9.67 -4.22
CA ARG A 82 -28.74 10.53 -4.12
C ARG A 82 -29.99 9.69 -4.36
N CYS A 83 -30.82 9.53 -3.33
CA CYS A 83 -32.11 8.86 -3.41
C CYS A 83 -33.12 9.70 -4.21
N GLN A 84 -34.21 9.08 -4.66
CA GLN A 84 -35.32 9.79 -5.34
C GLN A 84 -35.94 10.91 -4.48
N ASP A 85 -35.94 10.75 -3.15
CA ASP A 85 -36.42 11.76 -2.19
C ASP A 85 -35.49 12.98 -2.07
N GLY A 86 -34.36 13.00 -2.79
CA GLY A 86 -33.35 14.07 -2.76
C GLY A 86 -32.32 13.93 -1.63
N ASN A 87 -32.54 13.01 -0.68
CA ASN A 87 -31.58 12.71 0.38
C ASN A 87 -30.34 11.98 -0.16
N VAL A 88 -29.17 12.28 0.41
CA VAL A 88 -27.90 11.65 0.05
C VAL A 88 -27.50 10.64 1.11
N VAL A 89 -27.24 9.40 0.71
CA VAL A 89 -26.94 8.27 1.60
C VAL A 89 -25.59 7.66 1.25
N ASN A 90 -24.76 7.41 2.26
CA ASN A 90 -23.44 6.81 2.11
C ASN A 90 -23.49 5.28 2.30
N ALA A 91 -23.51 4.54 1.18
CA ALA A 91 -23.63 3.09 1.19
C ALA A 91 -22.31 2.38 0.84
N LYS A 92 -22.09 1.19 1.41
CA LYS A 92 -20.98 0.31 1.03
C LYS A 92 -21.22 -0.27 -0.38
N PRO A 93 -20.17 -0.61 -1.15
CA PRO A 93 -20.32 -1.24 -2.46
C PRO A 93 -21.20 -2.50 -2.44
N GLY A 94 -21.02 -3.35 -1.41
CA GLY A 94 -21.81 -4.57 -1.22
C GLY A 94 -23.28 -4.35 -0.80
N ASN A 95 -23.75 -3.11 -0.75
CA ASN A 95 -25.14 -2.77 -0.48
C ASN A 95 -25.83 -2.13 -1.69
N LEU A 96 -25.17 -2.11 -2.86
CA LEU A 96 -25.66 -1.48 -4.08
C LEU A 96 -25.67 -2.47 -5.24
N SER A 97 -26.81 -2.55 -5.93
CA SER A 97 -26.97 -3.37 -7.14
C SER A 97 -27.15 -2.44 -8.34
N LEU A 98 -26.37 -2.65 -9.40
CA LEU A 98 -26.46 -1.84 -10.60
C LEU A 98 -27.77 -2.17 -11.35
N LEU A 99 -28.64 -1.18 -11.51
CA LEU A 99 -29.80 -1.29 -12.40
C LEU A 99 -29.28 -1.03 -13.82
N ALA A 100 -29.31 -2.05 -14.67
CA ALA A 100 -28.99 -1.89 -16.08
C ALA A 100 -29.86 -0.77 -16.66
N SER A 101 -29.23 0.30 -17.16
CA SER A 101 -29.93 1.36 -17.87
C SER A 101 -30.55 0.75 -19.13
N ASN A 102 -31.87 0.56 -19.11
CA ASN A 102 -32.66 0.06 -20.24
C ASN A 102 -32.80 1.12 -21.36
N ASP A 103 -31.74 1.87 -21.67
CA ASP A 103 -31.70 2.86 -22.75
C ASP A 103 -31.53 2.19 -24.13
N ALA A 104 -32.17 1.03 -24.33
CA ALA A 104 -32.25 0.35 -25.61
C ALA A 104 -33.62 0.61 -26.26
N HIS A 105 -33.58 1.38 -27.34
CA HIS A 105 -34.50 1.36 -28.49
C HIS A 105 -35.92 1.98 -28.39
N HIS A 106 -36.07 3.12 -29.09
CA HIS A 106 -37.25 3.47 -29.91
C HIS A 106 -36.70 4.00 -31.26
N ASP A 107 -36.42 3.15 -32.25
CA ASP A 107 -37.32 2.67 -33.31
C ASP A 107 -38.05 3.77 -34.09
N LYS A 108 -37.58 4.04 -35.32
CA LYS A 108 -38.44 4.29 -36.50
C LYS A 108 -37.80 3.69 -37.75
N GLU A 109 -38.18 2.43 -37.99
CA GLU A 109 -38.17 1.74 -39.27
C GLU A 109 -38.83 2.59 -40.39
N HIS A 110 -38.06 3.02 -41.39
CA HIS A 110 -38.61 3.50 -42.68
C HIS A 110 -38.12 2.65 -43.85
N LYS A 111 -38.90 1.62 -44.14
CA LYS A 111 -39.04 1.00 -45.47
C LYS A 111 -39.46 2.06 -46.49
N LYS A 112 -38.68 2.26 -47.57
CA LYS A 112 -39.12 2.05 -48.98
C LYS A 112 -38.17 2.64 -50.04
N LYS A 113 -37.96 1.81 -51.06
CA LYS A 113 -37.72 2.11 -52.50
C LYS A 113 -36.28 2.42 -52.94
N LYS A 114 -35.65 1.37 -53.48
CA LYS A 114 -34.59 1.41 -54.48
C LYS A 114 -34.96 2.38 -55.62
N LYS A 115 -34.32 3.54 -55.69
CA LYS A 115 -34.27 4.42 -56.85
C LYS A 115 -32.80 4.60 -57.21
N LYS A 116 -32.45 4.36 -58.47
CA LYS A 116 -31.07 4.44 -59.00
C LYS A 116 -30.47 5.82 -58.68
N PRO A 117 -29.21 5.90 -58.18
CA PRO A 117 -28.60 7.17 -57.84
C PRO A 117 -28.39 7.99 -59.12
N LYS A 118 -29.16 9.06 -59.24
CA LYS A 118 -28.83 10.18 -60.11
C LYS A 118 -27.62 10.84 -59.43
N ARG A 119 -26.54 11.12 -60.19
CA ARG A 119 -25.38 11.89 -59.72
C ARG A 119 -25.90 13.25 -59.24
N GLU A 120 -26.24 13.34 -57.96
CA GLU A 120 -26.47 14.61 -57.26
C GLU A 120 -25.11 15.18 -56.91
N ASP A 121 -24.97 16.49 -57.09
CA ASP A 121 -23.73 17.23 -56.95
C ASP A 121 -23.12 17.00 -55.55
N ASN A 122 -22.08 16.17 -55.50
CA ASN A 122 -21.28 15.88 -54.31
C ASN A 122 -20.67 17.13 -53.64
N SER A 123 -20.76 18.30 -54.28
CA SER A 123 -20.26 19.58 -53.77
C SER A 123 -20.94 20.00 -52.47
N HIS A 124 -22.26 19.89 -52.35
CA HIS A 124 -22.97 20.38 -51.16
C HIS A 124 -22.74 19.49 -49.92
N ILE A 125 -22.56 18.19 -50.13
CA ILE A 125 -22.21 17.23 -49.06
C ILE A 125 -20.80 17.54 -48.54
N LEU A 126 -19.86 17.83 -49.45
CA LEU A 126 -18.49 18.20 -49.06
C LEU A 126 -18.48 19.49 -48.25
N GLU A 127 -19.20 20.52 -48.69
CA GLU A 127 -19.31 21.81 -47.98
C GLU A 127 -19.95 21.65 -46.59
N THR A 128 -21.03 20.85 -46.48
CA THR A 128 -21.66 20.56 -45.17
C THR A 128 -20.72 19.80 -44.25
N SER A 129 -19.97 18.82 -44.78
CA SER A 129 -18.98 18.08 -43.98
C SER A 129 -17.81 18.94 -43.52
N GLN A 130 -17.36 19.90 -44.35
CA GLN A 130 -16.33 20.87 -43.98
C GLN A 130 -16.85 21.81 -42.88
N GLN A 131 -18.09 22.28 -42.98
CA GLN A 131 -18.69 23.12 -41.94
C GLN A 131 -18.79 22.39 -40.58
N ILE A 132 -19.24 21.12 -40.57
CA ILE A 132 -19.30 20.31 -39.35
C ILE A 132 -17.92 20.15 -38.71
N LEU A 133 -16.86 19.94 -39.51
CA LEU A 133 -15.49 19.84 -38.99
C LEU A 133 -15.00 21.16 -38.40
N VAL A 134 -15.36 22.29 -38.99
CA VAL A 134 -15.03 23.62 -38.46
C VAL A 134 -15.76 23.87 -37.14
N ASP A 135 -17.05 23.55 -37.07
CA ASP A 135 -17.84 23.72 -35.85
C ASP A 135 -17.30 22.83 -34.71
N LEU A 136 -16.97 21.56 -35.01
CA LEU A 136 -16.37 20.65 -34.04
C LEU A 136 -14.98 21.11 -33.58
N CYS A 137 -14.15 21.66 -34.48
CA CYS A 137 -12.88 22.29 -34.11
C CYS A 137 -13.07 23.50 -33.17
N ASN A 138 -14.09 24.33 -33.44
CA ASN A 138 -14.42 25.49 -32.61
C ASN A 138 -14.93 25.06 -31.22
N GLU A 139 -15.78 24.04 -31.16
CA GLU A 139 -16.26 23.46 -29.89
C GLU A 139 -15.11 22.85 -29.09
N MET A 140 -14.23 22.07 -29.71
CA MET A 140 -13.04 21.52 -29.04
C MET A 140 -12.13 22.62 -28.49
N LYS A 141 -11.94 23.71 -29.24
CA LYS A 141 -11.12 24.84 -28.79
C LYS A 141 -11.77 25.59 -27.62
N SER A 142 -13.10 25.72 -27.65
CA SER A 142 -13.89 26.30 -26.55
C SER A 142 -13.80 25.42 -25.28
N LEU A 143 -13.96 24.10 -25.44
CA LEU A 143 -13.82 23.13 -24.36
C LEU A 143 -12.40 23.18 -23.77
N GLN A 144 -11.37 23.20 -24.61
CA GLN A 144 -9.98 23.30 -24.16
C GLN A 144 -9.74 24.59 -23.37
N SER A 145 -10.28 25.72 -23.84
CA SER A 145 -10.20 27.00 -23.12
C SER A 145 -10.93 26.94 -21.79
N SER A 146 -12.09 26.28 -21.73
CA SER A 146 -12.85 26.05 -20.49
C SER A 146 -12.05 25.19 -19.49
N ILE A 147 -11.46 24.08 -19.93
CA ILE A 147 -10.62 23.21 -19.07
C ILE A 147 -9.42 24.00 -18.55
N VAL A 148 -8.68 24.70 -19.41
CA VAL A 148 -7.54 25.53 -18.99
C VAL A 148 -7.97 26.61 -17.99
N SER A 149 -9.10 27.27 -18.22
CA SER A 149 -9.61 28.27 -17.27
C SER A 149 -9.98 27.64 -15.91
N SER A 150 -10.71 26.52 -15.90
CA SER A 150 -11.11 25.84 -14.67
C SER A 150 -9.92 25.33 -13.85
N THR A 151 -8.90 24.76 -14.53
CA THR A 151 -7.66 24.33 -13.89
C THR A 151 -6.88 25.52 -13.34
N SER A 152 -6.82 26.65 -14.04
CA SER A 152 -6.16 27.87 -13.56
C SER A 152 -6.84 28.48 -12.33
N THR A 153 -8.18 28.46 -12.28
CA THR A 153 -8.94 28.91 -11.10
C THR A 153 -8.71 27.96 -9.92
N SER A 154 -8.73 26.65 -10.17
CA SER A 154 -8.48 25.65 -9.13
C SER A 154 -7.07 25.75 -8.55
N THR A 155 -6.05 25.95 -9.40
CA THR A 155 -4.66 26.12 -8.93
C THR A 155 -4.50 27.43 -8.17
N SER A 156 -5.13 28.52 -8.62
CA SER A 156 -5.12 29.80 -7.90
C SER A 156 -5.70 29.67 -6.49
N ILE A 157 -6.88 29.06 -6.34
CA ILE A 157 -7.53 28.85 -5.02
C ILE A 157 -6.65 27.96 -4.14
N MET A 158 -6.06 26.90 -4.70
CA MET A 158 -5.15 26.03 -3.95
C MET A 158 -3.92 26.80 -3.45
N THR A 159 -3.32 27.67 -4.28
CA THR A 159 -2.17 28.49 -3.88
C THR A 159 -2.52 29.52 -2.80
N GLU A 160 -3.69 30.14 -2.86
CA GLU A 160 -4.17 31.07 -1.85
C GLU A 160 -4.41 30.37 -0.51
N ASN A 161 -5.03 29.19 -0.51
CA ASN A 161 -5.23 28.37 0.68
C ASN A 161 -3.90 27.91 1.30
N ILE A 162 -2.92 27.52 0.47
CA ILE A 162 -1.57 27.19 0.95
C ILE A 162 -0.94 28.42 1.61
N SER A 163 -1.01 29.59 0.98
CA SER A 163 -0.48 30.83 1.54
C SER A 163 -1.14 31.18 2.88
N SER A 164 -2.46 31.12 2.97
CA SER A 164 -3.20 31.35 4.22
C SER A 164 -2.77 30.41 5.34
N ASN A 165 -2.66 29.11 5.05
CA ASN A 165 -2.19 28.11 6.02
C ASN A 165 -0.75 28.35 6.46
N THR A 166 0.14 28.78 5.55
CA THR A 166 1.52 29.13 5.94
C THR A 166 1.56 30.32 6.89
N THR A 167 0.70 31.32 6.71
CA THR A 167 0.58 32.46 7.64
C THR A 167 0.08 32.02 9.02
N LEU A 168 -0.96 31.18 9.08
CA LEU A 168 -1.47 30.64 10.34
C LEU A 168 -0.42 29.83 11.10
N LEU A 169 0.34 28.98 10.41
CA LEU A 169 1.44 28.23 11.01
C LEU A 169 2.51 29.15 11.59
N HIS A 170 2.82 30.26 10.91
CA HIS A 170 3.76 31.26 11.41
C HIS A 170 3.25 31.98 12.68
N GLN A 171 1.95 32.28 12.74
CA GLN A 171 1.31 32.87 13.92
C GLN A 171 1.36 31.91 15.11
N ILE A 172 0.96 30.65 14.91
CA ILE A 172 1.03 29.61 15.95
C ILE A 172 2.47 29.44 16.46
N GLN A 173 3.46 29.42 15.56
CA GLN A 173 4.87 29.34 15.94
C GLN A 173 5.29 30.51 16.83
N THR A 174 4.85 31.73 16.48
CA THR A 174 5.14 32.95 17.26
C THR A 174 4.51 32.88 18.66
N GLU A 175 3.27 32.40 18.76
CA GLU A 175 2.60 32.21 20.05
C GLU A 175 3.29 31.15 20.91
N VAL A 176 3.73 30.04 20.32
CA VAL A 176 4.49 28.98 21.02
C VAL A 176 5.80 29.53 21.55
N ASP A 177 6.51 30.36 20.79
CA ASP A 177 7.78 30.96 21.22
C ASP A 177 7.57 31.97 22.35
N LEU A 178 6.47 32.74 22.32
CA LEU A 178 6.09 33.63 23.42
C LEU A 178 5.77 32.83 24.70
N LEU A 179 4.98 31.75 24.58
CA LEU A 179 4.67 30.87 25.72
C LEU A 179 5.93 30.22 26.30
N ARG A 180 6.88 29.81 25.45
CA ARG A 180 8.20 29.31 25.89
C ARG A 180 9.00 30.37 26.65
N SER A 181 8.98 31.61 26.19
CA SER A 181 9.64 32.73 26.88
C SER A 181 9.02 32.98 28.27
N ASN A 182 7.68 33.01 28.35
CA ASN A 182 6.96 33.17 29.61
C ASN A 182 7.25 32.03 30.60
N LEU A 183 7.29 30.78 30.12
CA LEU A 183 7.67 29.63 30.93
C LEU A 183 9.10 29.75 31.47
N LYS A 184 10.07 30.24 30.66
CA LYS A 184 11.44 30.50 31.14
C LYS A 184 11.48 31.57 32.24
N GLN A 185 10.69 32.63 32.12
CA GLN A 185 10.61 33.66 33.17
C GLN A 185 9.98 33.12 34.46
N LEU A 186 8.96 32.28 34.34
CA LEU A 186 8.35 31.59 35.47
C LEU A 186 9.36 30.68 36.17
N ASP A 187 10.16 29.94 35.40
CA ASP A 187 11.22 29.06 35.92
C ASP A 187 12.24 29.84 36.77
N VAL A 188 12.72 30.99 36.29
CA VAL A 188 13.63 31.88 37.04
C VAL A 188 12.97 32.37 38.33
N THR A 189 11.67 32.68 38.28
CA THR A 189 10.92 33.13 39.45
C THR A 189 10.77 32.02 40.49
N ILE A 190 10.51 30.78 40.05
CA ILE A 190 10.43 29.60 40.92
C ILE A 190 11.79 29.33 41.57
N GLU A 191 12.87 29.35 40.79
CA GLU A 191 14.24 29.18 41.32
C GLU A 191 14.58 30.18 42.42
N SER A 192 14.17 31.44 42.27
CA SER A 192 14.42 32.49 43.26
C SER A 192 13.70 32.28 44.59
N LYS A 193 12.63 31.48 44.62
CA LYS A 193 11.79 31.22 45.80
C LYS A 193 11.87 29.78 46.32
N ALA A 194 12.53 28.89 45.57
CA ALA A 194 12.60 27.48 45.89
C ALA A 194 13.57 27.19 47.04
N THR A 195 13.21 26.27 47.93
CA THR A 195 14.14 25.75 48.94
C THR A 195 15.25 24.93 48.27
N PRO A 196 16.45 24.81 48.88
CA PRO A 196 17.56 24.05 48.30
C PRO A 196 17.20 22.59 47.92
N SER A 197 16.29 21.96 48.67
CA SER A 197 15.78 20.62 48.36
C SER A 197 14.94 20.60 47.08
N GLN A 198 14.07 21.60 46.88
CA GLN A 198 13.27 21.74 45.67
C GLN A 198 14.14 22.04 44.44
N ILE A 199 15.22 22.81 44.60
CA ILE A 199 16.19 23.08 43.52
C ILE A 199 16.84 21.76 43.04
N LEU A 200 17.20 20.86 43.96
CA LEU A 200 17.73 19.54 43.60
C LEU A 200 16.71 18.67 42.85
N GLU A 201 15.45 18.65 43.27
CA GLU A 201 14.40 17.92 42.56
C GLU A 201 14.11 18.50 41.18
N MET A 202 14.04 19.83 41.05
CA MET A 202 13.93 20.51 39.75
C MET A 202 15.11 20.18 38.83
N GLY A 203 16.33 20.13 39.36
CA GLY A 203 17.51 19.70 38.62
C GLY A 203 17.38 18.28 38.05
N LYS A 204 16.85 17.34 38.85
CA LYS A 204 16.56 15.97 38.39
C LYS A 204 15.50 15.95 37.29
N ILE A 205 14.41 16.72 37.45
CA ILE A 205 13.35 16.82 36.45
C ILE A 205 13.91 17.36 35.12
N ARG A 206 14.75 18.40 35.16
CA ARG A 206 15.40 18.95 33.95
C ARG A 206 16.34 17.96 33.29
N ALA A 207 17.10 17.18 34.06
CA ALA A 207 17.95 16.13 33.51
C ALA A 207 17.11 15.07 32.77
N ILE A 208 15.98 14.66 33.35
CA ILE A 208 15.04 13.72 32.71
C ILE A 208 14.43 14.35 31.44
N GLN A 209 13.97 15.60 31.49
CA GLN A 209 13.43 16.30 30.32
C GLN A 209 14.46 16.43 29.19
N SER A 210 15.72 16.73 29.53
CA SER A 210 16.83 16.77 28.57
C SER A 210 17.08 15.40 27.92
N LEU A 211 17.07 14.32 28.70
CA LEU A 211 17.16 12.95 28.17
C LEU A 211 16.00 12.62 27.24
N VAL A 212 14.76 12.95 27.61
CA VAL A 212 13.58 12.74 26.77
C VAL A 212 13.67 13.54 25.46
N ALA A 213 14.15 14.78 25.51
CA ALA A 213 14.36 15.61 24.33
C ALA A 213 15.43 15.01 23.39
N ASN A 214 16.53 14.50 23.94
CA ASN A 214 17.58 13.83 23.15
C ASN A 214 17.06 12.54 22.50
N VAL A 215 16.32 11.70 23.24
CA VAL A 215 15.70 10.48 22.69
C VAL A 215 14.72 10.82 21.56
N GLN A 216 13.94 11.89 21.73
CA GLN A 216 13.02 12.34 20.70
C GLN A 216 13.77 12.86 19.46
N ALA A 217 14.84 13.63 19.64
CA ALA A 217 15.68 14.11 18.54
C ALA A 217 16.34 12.95 17.76
N ASP A 218 16.83 11.91 18.46
CA ASP A 218 17.43 10.75 17.81
C ASP A 218 16.38 9.88 17.09
N LYS A 219 15.17 9.77 17.65
CA LYS A 219 14.02 9.17 16.96
C LYS A 219 13.70 9.93 15.67
N ASP A 220 13.63 11.26 15.71
CA ASP A 220 13.30 12.08 14.55
C ASP A 220 14.38 11.97 13.46
N LYS A 221 15.68 11.96 13.83
CA LYS A 221 16.78 11.66 12.89
C LYS A 221 16.64 10.28 12.25
N THR A 222 16.27 9.28 13.05
CA THR A 222 16.09 7.90 12.57
C THR A 222 14.93 7.83 11.58
N VAL A 223 13.80 8.48 11.88
CA VAL A 223 12.66 8.59 10.96
C VAL A 223 13.07 9.28 9.66
N GLN A 224 13.79 10.40 9.73
CA GLN A 224 14.29 11.11 8.53
C GLN A 224 15.23 10.24 7.68
N LEU A 225 16.07 9.41 8.31
CA LEU A 225 16.94 8.48 7.60
C LEU A 225 16.11 7.46 6.80
N TYR A 226 15.09 6.85 7.44
CA TYR A 226 14.19 5.91 6.77
C TYR A 226 13.37 6.56 5.66
N GLU A 227 12.87 7.78 5.87
CA GLU A 227 12.15 8.53 4.83
C GLU A 227 13.04 8.83 3.63
N THR A 228 14.29 9.26 3.86
CA THR A 228 15.26 9.52 2.80
C THR A 228 15.60 8.24 2.03
N HIS A 229 15.78 7.12 2.73
CA HIS A 229 16.04 5.82 2.11
C HIS A 229 14.84 5.35 1.27
N ALA A 230 13.63 5.45 1.81
CA ALA A 230 12.41 5.11 1.09
C ALA A 230 12.24 5.98 -0.16
N ARG A 231 12.50 7.28 -0.05
CA ARG A 231 12.44 8.22 -1.19
C ARG A 231 13.39 7.81 -2.33
N ARG A 232 14.66 7.52 -2.01
CA ARG A 232 15.63 7.01 -2.99
C ARG A 232 15.19 5.69 -3.61
N GLY A 233 14.61 4.79 -2.82
CA GLY A 233 14.05 3.53 -3.31
C GLY A 233 12.95 3.75 -4.34
N TYR A 234 12.01 4.66 -4.08
CA TYR A 234 10.95 5.01 -5.03
C TYR A 234 11.49 5.68 -6.30
N GLU A 235 12.46 6.59 -6.17
CA GLU A 235 13.11 7.23 -7.32
C GLU A 235 13.81 6.21 -8.23
N GLU A 236 14.51 5.23 -7.66
CA GLU A 236 15.16 4.17 -8.44
C GLU A 236 14.14 3.25 -9.11
N ILE A 237 13.04 2.90 -8.43
CA ILE A 237 11.94 2.13 -9.03
C ILE A 237 11.36 2.87 -10.24
N GLU A 238 11.13 4.18 -10.12
CA GLU A 238 10.56 4.98 -11.20
C GLU A 238 11.55 5.11 -12.38
N ARG A 239 12.85 5.27 -12.10
CA ARG A 239 13.91 5.22 -13.12
C ARG A 239 13.90 3.88 -13.86
N LEU A 240 13.81 2.76 -13.14
CA LEU A 240 13.76 1.42 -13.73
C LEU A 240 12.49 1.18 -14.56
N ARG A 241 11.33 1.74 -14.15
CA ARG A 241 10.09 1.70 -14.95
C ARG A 241 10.24 2.46 -16.26
N SER A 242 10.83 3.65 -16.23
CA SER A 242 11.09 4.45 -17.42
C SER A 242 12.06 3.73 -18.38
N ASP A 243 13.14 3.14 -17.86
CA ASP A 243 14.08 2.34 -18.66
C ASP A 243 13.38 1.13 -19.30
N LEU A 244 12.50 0.44 -18.56
CA LEU A 244 11.76 -0.72 -19.05
C LEU A 244 10.77 -0.32 -20.17
N GLU A 245 10.11 0.83 -20.05
CA GLU A 245 9.20 1.31 -21.07
C GLU A 245 9.95 1.71 -22.35
N ARG A 246 11.10 2.38 -22.23
CA ARG A 246 11.97 2.70 -23.37
C ARG A 246 12.40 1.43 -24.14
N GLU A 247 12.77 0.38 -23.41
CA GLU A 247 13.14 -0.92 -24.00
C GLU A 247 11.95 -1.62 -24.65
N ARG A 248 10.72 -1.45 -24.15
CA ARG A 248 9.50 -1.95 -24.80
C ARG A 248 9.22 -1.20 -26.10
N GLU A 249 9.38 0.12 -26.12
CA GLU A 249 9.22 0.94 -27.32
C GLU A 249 10.24 0.56 -28.39
N GLU A 250 11.51 0.36 -28.04
CA GLU A 250 12.56 -0.11 -28.96
C GLU A 250 12.23 -1.50 -29.51
N ASN A 251 11.77 -2.43 -28.66
CA ASN A 251 11.30 -3.74 -29.10
C ASN A 251 10.10 -3.66 -30.06
N ALA A 252 9.17 -2.74 -29.82
CA ALA A 252 8.03 -2.53 -30.70
C ALA A 252 8.49 -2.04 -32.09
N LYS A 253 9.43 -1.09 -32.13
CA LYS A 253 10.05 -0.60 -33.38
C LYS A 253 10.78 -1.70 -34.14
N LEU A 254 11.61 -2.50 -33.47
CA LEU A 254 12.30 -3.63 -34.11
C LEU A 254 11.33 -4.68 -34.69
N ARG A 255 10.19 -4.94 -34.01
CA ARG A 255 9.14 -5.82 -34.55
C ARG A 255 8.47 -5.23 -35.78
N GLU A 256 8.24 -3.93 -35.80
CA GLU A 256 7.68 -3.23 -36.95
C GLU A 256 8.64 -3.27 -38.15
N GLU A 257 9.94 -3.03 -37.92
CA GLU A 257 10.98 -3.17 -38.95
C GLU A 257 11.07 -4.59 -39.50
N MET A 258 11.03 -5.60 -38.63
CA MET A 258 10.98 -7.02 -39.04
C MET A 258 9.73 -7.32 -39.89
N HIS A 259 8.57 -6.77 -39.53
CA HIS A 259 7.35 -6.94 -40.31
C HIS A 259 7.45 -6.24 -41.68
N GLN A 260 8.08 -5.07 -41.76
CA GLN A 260 8.37 -4.39 -43.02
C GLN A 260 9.28 -5.25 -43.91
N ILE A 261 10.40 -5.76 -43.37
CA ILE A 261 11.32 -6.65 -44.12
C ILE A 261 10.58 -7.89 -44.64
N GLN A 262 9.74 -8.51 -43.81
CA GLN A 262 8.95 -9.68 -44.20
C GLN A 262 7.92 -9.35 -45.29
N SER A 263 7.31 -8.16 -45.24
CA SER A 263 6.41 -7.69 -46.31
C SER A 263 7.13 -7.48 -47.63
N PHE A 264 8.36 -6.95 -47.63
CA PHE A 264 9.19 -6.83 -48.83
C PHE A 264 9.62 -8.19 -49.39
N ALA A 265 9.95 -9.15 -48.52
CA ALA A 265 10.32 -10.51 -48.93
C ALA A 265 9.13 -11.26 -49.56
N ASN A 266 7.92 -11.10 -49.01
CA ASN A 266 6.71 -11.73 -49.54
C ASN A 266 6.19 -11.07 -50.82
N HIS A 267 6.52 -9.79 -51.05
CA HIS A 267 6.27 -9.08 -52.30
C HIS A 267 7.45 -9.13 -53.27
N GLY A 268 8.28 -10.19 -53.18
CA GLY A 268 9.41 -10.41 -54.05
C GLY A 268 9.10 -10.09 -55.53
N PRO A 269 10.05 -9.48 -56.25
CA PRO A 269 9.83 -8.93 -57.58
C PRO A 269 9.26 -10.02 -58.47
N LEU A 270 8.05 -9.78 -58.99
CA LEU A 270 7.32 -10.56 -59.99
C LEU A 270 8.22 -11.60 -60.64
N SER A 271 8.19 -12.82 -60.10
CA SER A 271 8.99 -13.92 -60.65
C SER A 271 8.57 -14.07 -62.11
N PRO A 272 9.50 -13.93 -63.08
CA PRO A 272 9.15 -13.99 -64.49
C PRO A 272 8.59 -15.37 -64.77
N MET A 273 7.38 -15.41 -65.34
CA MET A 273 6.70 -16.62 -65.79
C MET A 273 7.69 -17.62 -66.39
N LYS A 274 7.93 -18.75 -65.71
CA LYS A 274 8.52 -19.92 -66.34
C LYS A 274 7.78 -21.18 -65.92
N GLY A 275 7.00 -21.66 -66.89
CA GLY A 275 6.81 -23.05 -67.29
C GLY A 275 6.86 -24.10 -66.19
N SER A 276 5.71 -24.76 -66.01
CA SER A 276 5.57 -26.00 -65.27
C SER A 276 6.62 -27.02 -65.70
N MET A 277 7.52 -27.38 -64.80
CA MET A 277 8.27 -28.62 -64.89
C MET A 277 8.07 -29.37 -63.59
N ASN A 278 7.17 -30.34 -63.64
CA ASN A 278 6.77 -31.20 -62.54
C ASN A 278 7.89 -32.20 -62.28
N VAL A 279 8.72 -31.93 -61.26
CA VAL A 279 9.71 -32.90 -60.77
C VAL A 279 9.15 -33.53 -59.51
N TYR A 280 8.77 -34.80 -59.64
CA TYR A 280 8.45 -35.71 -58.54
C TYR A 280 9.66 -35.81 -57.60
N THR A 281 9.57 -35.20 -56.42
CA THR A 281 10.44 -35.48 -55.28
C THR A 281 9.71 -36.36 -54.28
N GLY A 282 10.32 -37.51 -53.99
CA GLY A 282 9.76 -38.59 -53.19
C GLY A 282 9.56 -38.27 -51.69
N PRO A 283 9.06 -39.26 -50.93
CA PRO A 283 8.56 -39.07 -49.57
C PRO A 283 9.70 -38.74 -48.59
N SER A 284 9.68 -37.52 -48.07
CA SER A 284 10.53 -37.05 -46.98
C SER A 284 10.18 -37.81 -45.69
N MET A 285 11.12 -38.60 -45.18
CA MET A 285 10.99 -39.29 -43.91
C MET A 285 11.06 -38.29 -42.75
N TYR A 286 10.02 -38.30 -41.92
CA TYR A 286 9.96 -37.57 -40.66
C TYR A 286 11.04 -38.06 -39.70
N VAL A 287 12.03 -37.21 -39.38
CA VAL A 287 12.87 -37.38 -38.18
C VAL A 287 12.27 -36.50 -37.09
N ASN A 288 11.50 -37.14 -36.21
CA ASN A 288 10.94 -36.53 -35.01
C ASN A 288 12.04 -36.45 -33.94
N GLY A 289 12.77 -35.34 -33.91
CA GLY A 289 13.82 -35.06 -32.93
C GLY A 289 13.25 -34.45 -31.65
N ASN A 290 12.89 -35.29 -30.69
CA ASN A 290 12.56 -34.91 -29.31
C ASN A 290 13.83 -34.47 -28.57
N ALA A 291 14.10 -33.16 -28.52
CA ALA A 291 15.26 -32.59 -27.85
C ALA A 291 14.98 -32.37 -26.36
N ASN A 292 15.16 -33.41 -25.55
CA ASN A 292 15.25 -33.31 -24.08
C ASN A 292 16.24 -34.36 -23.55
N ASN A 293 17.53 -34.19 -23.87
CA ASN A 293 18.65 -34.62 -23.03
C ASN A 293 19.95 -34.16 -23.69
N LEU A 294 20.47 -33.01 -23.24
CA LEU A 294 21.85 -32.61 -23.53
C LEU A 294 22.67 -32.90 -22.27
N ASP A 295 23.12 -34.15 -22.18
CA ASP A 295 24.13 -34.59 -21.23
C ASP A 295 25.50 -34.14 -21.77
N ILE A 296 26.12 -33.18 -21.08
CA ILE A 296 27.41 -32.61 -21.45
C ILE A 296 28.50 -33.52 -20.90
N THR A 297 28.80 -34.60 -21.62
CA THR A 297 30.06 -35.33 -21.45
C THR A 297 31.12 -34.75 -22.38
N LYS A 298 32.11 -34.15 -21.74
CA LYS A 298 33.38 -33.65 -22.27
C LYS A 298 34.20 -34.79 -22.90
N PRO A 299 34.82 -34.57 -24.08
CA PRO A 299 36.20 -34.99 -24.30
C PRO A 299 37.02 -33.75 -24.76
N GLY A 300 38.28 -33.52 -24.38
CA GLY A 300 39.34 -34.48 -24.14
C GLY A 300 40.09 -34.76 -25.45
N GLY A 301 41.07 -33.91 -25.78
CA GLY A 301 41.99 -34.06 -26.93
C GLY A 301 42.14 -32.71 -27.66
N GLY A 302 43.30 -32.05 -27.76
CA GLY A 302 44.66 -32.59 -27.91
C GLY A 302 44.93 -32.75 -29.41
N GLY A 303 45.60 -31.77 -30.02
CA GLY A 303 45.91 -31.81 -31.45
C GLY A 303 46.49 -30.50 -31.97
N ASP A 304 47.81 -30.38 -31.83
CA ASP A 304 48.65 -29.49 -32.62
C ASP A 304 48.45 -29.76 -34.12
N GLY A 305 48.40 -28.69 -34.92
CA GLY A 305 48.14 -28.80 -36.35
C GLY A 305 48.22 -27.45 -37.04
N GLU A 306 49.44 -26.92 -37.11
CA GLU A 306 49.85 -25.88 -38.04
C GLU A 306 49.51 -26.31 -39.48
N THR A 307 48.47 -25.72 -40.07
CA THR A 307 48.34 -25.64 -41.53
C THR A 307 48.03 -24.20 -41.90
N ILE A 308 49.11 -23.52 -42.28
CA ILE A 308 49.12 -22.31 -43.12
C ILE A 308 48.45 -22.72 -44.44
N GLY A 309 47.13 -22.55 -44.47
CA GLY A 309 46.29 -22.67 -45.66
C GLY A 309 46.12 -21.29 -46.27
N THR A 310 46.70 -21.15 -47.46
CA THR A 310 46.51 -20.10 -48.45
C THR A 310 45.13 -19.44 -48.41
N PHE A 311 45.21 -18.12 -48.24
CA PHE A 311 44.13 -17.13 -48.25
C PHE A 311 43.54 -17.04 -49.67
N ASP A 312 42.67 -17.99 -50.01
CA ASP A 312 41.83 -17.90 -51.21
C ASP A 312 40.71 -16.90 -50.93
N ASP A 313 40.92 -15.71 -51.47
CA ASP A 313 39.88 -14.79 -51.90
C ASP A 313 38.92 -15.52 -52.84
N MET A 314 37.70 -15.81 -52.38
CA MET A 314 36.52 -15.87 -53.24
C MET A 314 35.28 -15.46 -52.44
N THR A 315 34.85 -14.23 -52.70
CA THR A 315 33.44 -13.82 -52.63
C THR A 315 32.76 -13.99 -51.27
N LEU A 316 32.95 -12.98 -50.42
CA LEU A 316 31.98 -12.62 -49.38
C LEU A 316 30.63 -12.32 -50.05
N ASP A 317 29.76 -13.33 -50.10
CA ASP A 317 28.33 -13.16 -50.24
C ASP A 317 27.83 -12.29 -49.07
N THR A 318 27.80 -10.99 -49.30
CA THR A 318 27.33 -9.92 -48.40
C THR A 318 25.82 -9.95 -48.13
N LYS A 319 25.16 -11.09 -48.38
CA LYS A 319 23.69 -11.24 -48.26
C LYS A 319 23.22 -12.19 -47.16
N GLN A 320 24.12 -12.81 -46.40
CA GLN A 320 23.75 -13.66 -45.23
C GLN A 320 24.20 -13.12 -43.87
N THR A 321 24.86 -11.95 -43.81
CA THR A 321 25.40 -11.42 -42.55
C THR A 321 24.42 -10.57 -41.74
N THR A 322 23.33 -10.05 -42.35
CA THR A 322 22.30 -9.28 -41.61
C THR A 322 21.52 -10.16 -40.64
N ASP A 323 21.20 -11.40 -41.04
CA ASP A 323 20.44 -12.33 -40.20
C ASP A 323 21.22 -12.76 -38.95
N ASN A 324 22.54 -12.91 -39.06
CA ASN A 324 23.37 -13.23 -37.92
C ASN A 324 23.50 -12.05 -36.95
N THR A 325 23.63 -10.82 -37.44
CA THR A 325 23.71 -9.62 -36.57
C THR A 325 22.41 -9.43 -35.77
N VAL A 326 21.24 -9.53 -36.43
CA VAL A 326 19.94 -9.45 -35.76
C VAL A 326 19.76 -10.59 -34.75
N ALA A 327 20.25 -11.80 -35.05
CA ALA A 327 20.22 -12.91 -34.12
C ALA A 327 21.11 -12.70 -32.88
N TYR A 328 22.26 -12.02 -33.00
CA TYR A 328 23.10 -11.66 -31.86
C TYR A 328 22.48 -10.54 -31.02
N GLU A 329 21.93 -9.52 -31.65
CA GLU A 329 21.26 -8.41 -30.97
C GLU A 329 20.03 -8.88 -30.19
N THR A 330 19.18 -9.73 -30.79
CA THR A 330 18.02 -10.32 -30.12
C THR A 330 18.42 -11.21 -28.93
N LYS A 331 19.50 -11.99 -29.03
CA LYS A 331 20.04 -12.78 -27.90
C LYS A 331 20.57 -11.88 -26.78
N SER A 332 21.28 -10.80 -27.13
CA SER A 332 21.79 -9.80 -26.17
C SER A 332 20.65 -9.10 -25.43
N LEU A 333 19.64 -8.65 -26.18
CA LEU A 333 18.44 -8.00 -25.65
C LEU A 333 17.66 -8.93 -24.72
N LYS A 334 17.48 -10.20 -25.10
CA LYS A 334 16.84 -11.21 -24.25
C LYS A 334 17.59 -11.40 -22.92
N LYS A 335 18.93 -11.39 -22.93
CA LYS A 335 19.73 -11.43 -21.70
C LYS A 335 19.51 -10.18 -20.83
N ARG A 336 19.49 -8.97 -21.43
CA ARG A 336 19.19 -7.72 -20.71
C ARG A 336 17.79 -7.74 -20.09
N ILE A 337 16.78 -8.18 -20.82
CA ILE A 337 15.40 -8.33 -20.31
C ILE A 337 15.34 -9.30 -19.12
N ILE A 338 16.02 -10.45 -19.21
CA ILE A 338 16.08 -11.40 -18.08
C ILE A 338 16.75 -10.76 -16.86
N HIS A 339 17.84 -10.01 -17.06
CA HIS A 339 18.53 -9.32 -15.97
C HIS A 339 17.66 -8.23 -15.33
N MET A 340 16.99 -7.41 -16.14
CA MET A 340 16.04 -6.40 -15.66
C MET A 340 14.87 -7.02 -14.91
N LYS A 341 14.33 -8.15 -15.40
CA LYS A 341 13.27 -8.89 -14.70
C LYS A 341 13.71 -9.39 -13.33
N LYS A 342 14.95 -9.90 -13.22
CA LYS A 342 15.53 -10.29 -11.94
C LYS A 342 15.69 -9.09 -10.99
N LYS A 343 16.18 -7.96 -11.47
CA LYS A 343 16.28 -6.72 -10.68
C LYS A 343 14.91 -6.24 -10.18
N LEU A 344 13.91 -6.26 -11.06
CA LEU A 344 12.54 -5.89 -10.70
C LEU A 344 11.98 -6.82 -9.61
N GLN A 345 12.24 -8.12 -9.71
CA GLN A 345 11.82 -9.09 -8.70
C GLN A 345 12.49 -8.86 -7.34
N VAL A 346 13.78 -8.51 -7.31
CA VAL A 346 14.48 -8.13 -6.07
C VAL A 346 13.86 -6.87 -5.47
N ALA A 347 13.65 -5.82 -6.27
CA ALA A 347 13.02 -4.59 -5.81
C ALA A 347 11.59 -4.80 -5.27
N GLN A 348 10.81 -5.69 -5.88
CA GLN A 348 9.49 -6.07 -5.38
C GLN A 348 9.54 -6.81 -4.04
N LEU A 349 10.56 -7.67 -3.85
CA LEU A 349 10.77 -8.38 -2.59
C LEU A 349 11.19 -7.40 -1.48
N GLU A 350 12.11 -6.48 -1.76
CA GLU A 350 12.53 -5.42 -0.84
C GLU A 350 11.35 -4.50 -0.46
N ALA A 351 10.49 -4.14 -1.41
CA ALA A 351 9.28 -3.36 -1.13
C ALA A 351 8.33 -4.11 -0.18
N LYS A 352 8.15 -5.43 -0.39
CA LYS A 352 7.33 -6.27 0.50
C LYS A 352 7.92 -6.38 1.91
N GLU A 353 9.24 -6.49 2.02
CA GLU A 353 9.93 -6.49 3.32
C GLU A 353 9.76 -5.15 4.05
N ALA A 354 9.84 -4.03 3.34
CA ALA A 354 9.58 -2.70 3.89
C ALA A 354 8.13 -2.55 4.42
N ASP A 355 7.14 -3.10 3.72
CA ASP A 355 5.74 -3.09 4.16
C ASP A 355 5.52 -3.97 5.40
N ASN A 356 6.20 -5.11 5.51
CA ASN A 356 6.19 -5.93 6.71
C ASN A 356 6.78 -5.18 7.91
N LEU A 357 7.92 -4.50 7.74
CA LEU A 357 8.55 -3.69 8.79
C LEU A 357 7.67 -2.52 9.24
N ARG A 358 6.95 -1.87 8.30
CA ARG A 358 5.95 -0.83 8.64
C ARG A 358 4.83 -1.41 9.50
N SER A 359 4.31 -2.58 9.12
CA SER A 359 3.25 -3.26 9.86
C SER A 359 3.70 -3.65 11.27
N GLU A 360 4.95 -4.10 11.43
CA GLU A 360 5.55 -4.40 12.74
C GLU A 360 5.72 -3.15 13.60
N LEU A 361 6.19 -2.03 13.01
CA LEU A 361 6.29 -0.74 13.71
C LEU A 361 4.93 -0.23 14.18
N GLU A 362 3.88 -0.36 13.35
CA GLU A 362 2.50 -0.01 13.69
C GLU A 362 2.01 -0.85 14.89
N SER A 363 2.29 -2.16 14.86
CA SER A 363 1.95 -3.09 15.95
C SER A 363 2.67 -2.72 17.26
N MET A 364 3.98 -2.41 17.20
CA MET A 364 4.73 -1.95 18.37
C MET A 364 4.20 -0.61 18.92
N ARG A 365 3.82 0.31 18.04
CA ARG A 365 3.20 1.59 18.42
C ARG A 365 1.90 1.38 19.17
N LEU A 366 1.00 0.54 18.64
CA LEU A 366 -0.27 0.19 19.29
C LEU A 366 -0.04 -0.47 20.66
N LYS A 367 0.95 -1.37 20.76
CA LYS A 367 1.32 -2.01 22.03
C LYS A 367 1.81 -1.00 23.06
N MET A 368 2.66 -0.04 22.67
CA MET A 368 3.11 1.03 23.56
C MET A 368 1.98 1.96 24.00
N GLU A 369 1.06 2.29 23.10
CA GLU A 369 -0.12 3.09 23.44
C GLU A 369 -1.04 2.36 24.43
N GLY A 370 -1.22 1.04 24.26
CA GLY A 370 -1.92 0.18 25.20
C GLY A 370 -1.31 0.20 26.60
N MET A 371 0.00 -0.02 26.70
CA MET A 371 0.73 0.08 27.97
C MET A 371 0.63 1.47 28.60
N ARG A 372 0.63 2.55 27.79
CA ARG A 372 0.44 3.92 28.28
C ARG A 372 -0.97 4.11 28.87
N LYS A 373 -2.01 3.60 28.21
CA LYS A 373 -3.39 3.65 28.71
C LYS A 373 -3.55 2.86 30.00
N GLU A 374 -2.97 1.66 30.07
CA GLU A 374 -2.95 0.85 31.29
C GLU A 374 -2.22 1.58 32.45
N GLY A 375 -1.08 2.23 32.15
CA GLY A 375 -0.36 3.06 33.12
C GLY A 375 -1.22 4.21 33.67
N MET A 376 -1.89 4.96 32.80
CA MET A 376 -2.80 6.03 33.23
C MET A 376 -3.97 5.50 34.08
N GLU A 377 -4.49 4.32 33.80
CA GLU A 377 -5.56 3.72 34.60
C GLU A 377 -5.05 3.30 35.99
N LYS A 378 -3.85 2.73 36.07
CA LYS A 378 -3.17 2.44 37.35
C LYS A 378 -2.95 3.73 38.15
N ASP A 379 -2.53 4.81 37.50
CA ASP A 379 -2.33 6.12 38.16
C ASP A 379 -3.64 6.68 38.72
N LYS A 380 -4.77 6.54 38.00
CA LYS A 380 -6.10 6.91 38.54
C LYS A 380 -6.49 6.08 39.76
N ILE A 381 -6.22 4.78 39.74
CA ILE A 381 -6.48 3.89 40.89
C ILE A 381 -5.63 4.33 42.09
N ILE A 382 -4.35 4.60 41.87
CA ILE A 382 -3.45 5.12 42.91
C ILE A 382 -3.97 6.46 43.46
N GLN A 383 -4.47 7.34 42.60
CA GLN A 383 -5.04 8.62 43.00
C GLN A 383 -6.28 8.44 43.89
N ARG A 384 -7.22 7.57 43.52
CA ARG A 384 -8.38 7.24 44.37
C ARG A 384 -7.95 6.67 45.73
N LEU A 385 -7.01 5.74 45.75
CA LEU A 385 -6.50 5.16 46.99
C LEU A 385 -5.82 6.21 47.89
N LYS A 386 -5.13 7.20 47.31
CA LYS A 386 -4.57 8.33 48.06
C LYS A 386 -5.68 9.17 48.70
N GLU A 387 -6.73 9.49 47.95
CA GLU A 387 -7.89 10.24 48.44
C GLU A 387 -8.61 9.50 49.58
N ASP A 388 -8.77 8.18 49.48
CA ASP A 388 -9.37 7.33 50.51
C ASP A 388 -8.52 7.31 51.80
N ILE A 389 -7.21 7.16 51.67
CA ILE A 389 -6.26 7.20 52.82
C ILE A 389 -6.31 8.56 53.50
N ASP A 390 -6.35 9.65 52.74
CA ASP A 390 -6.44 11.00 53.30
C ASP A 390 -7.80 11.24 53.96
N GLY A 391 -8.88 10.68 53.42
CA GLY A 391 -10.20 10.66 54.04
C GLY A 391 -10.20 9.96 55.40
N LEU A 392 -9.59 8.77 55.47
CA LEU A 392 -9.43 8.02 56.73
C LEU A 392 -8.60 8.81 57.75
N LYS A 393 -7.45 9.38 57.34
CA LYS A 393 -6.61 10.20 58.21
C LYS A 393 -7.37 11.40 58.81
N ARG A 394 -8.18 12.09 57.99
CA ARG A 394 -9.05 13.17 58.48
C ARG A 394 -10.07 12.68 59.50
N GLY A 395 -10.68 11.51 59.29
CA GLY A 395 -11.61 10.89 60.23
C GLY A 395 -10.97 10.55 61.58
N TYR A 396 -9.74 10.04 61.60
CA TYR A 396 -9.03 9.72 62.85
C TYR A 396 -8.60 10.96 63.65
N SER A 397 -8.27 12.07 62.99
CA SER A 397 -7.88 13.31 63.69
C SER A 397 -9.03 14.04 64.40
N CYS A 398 -10.29 13.74 64.10
CA CYS A 398 -11.45 14.39 64.71
C CYS A 398 -12.12 13.59 65.84
N GLY A 399 -11.68 12.35 66.11
CA GLY A 399 -12.26 11.48 67.14
C GLY A 399 -11.56 11.51 68.51
N GLY A 400 -10.54 12.35 68.68
CA GLY A 400 -9.59 12.28 69.79
C GLY A 400 -9.79 13.25 70.95
N VAL A 401 -10.98 13.81 71.21
CA VAL A 401 -11.29 14.51 72.48
C VAL A 401 -12.78 14.39 72.82
N GLY A 402 -13.24 13.19 73.13
CA GLY A 402 -14.61 12.93 73.56
C GLY A 402 -14.59 12.21 74.90
N ASN A 403 -14.71 12.97 75.98
CA ASN A 403 -14.93 12.50 77.35
C ASN A 403 -15.85 11.28 77.39
N VAL A 404 -15.34 10.19 77.97
CA VAL A 404 -16.17 9.08 78.46
C VAL A 404 -16.90 9.58 79.71
N ALA A 405 -18.03 10.24 79.51
CA ALA A 405 -19.04 10.41 80.55
C ALA A 405 -20.08 9.30 80.36
N ALA A 406 -20.14 8.43 81.37
CA ALA A 406 -21.08 7.32 81.46
C ALA A 406 -22.52 7.79 81.26
N SER A 407 -23.25 7.11 80.38
CA SER A 407 -24.71 7.04 80.47
C SER A 407 -25.15 5.66 79.98
N ALA A 408 -25.73 4.92 80.91
CA ALA A 408 -26.37 3.64 80.70
C ALA A 408 -27.76 3.84 80.09
N ALA A 409 -28.08 3.10 79.04
CA ALA A 409 -29.38 2.46 78.79
C ALA A 409 -29.37 1.81 77.38
N THR A 410 -29.39 0.49 77.25
CA THR A 410 -30.56 -0.40 77.19
C THR A 410 -31.03 -0.69 75.75
N THR A 411 -30.72 -1.92 75.32
CA THR A 411 -31.41 -2.78 74.31
C THR A 411 -31.71 -2.24 72.91
N SER A 412 -31.25 -2.95 71.87
CA SER A 412 -31.88 -4.17 71.35
C SER A 412 -31.14 -4.66 70.11
N ALA A 413 -31.14 -5.98 69.95
CA ALA A 413 -30.36 -6.74 69.00
C ALA A 413 -31.00 -6.76 67.60
N ALA A 414 -30.17 -6.63 66.56
CA ALA A 414 -30.42 -7.22 65.26
C ALA A 414 -29.06 -7.54 64.62
N ALA A 415 -28.63 -8.78 64.79
CA ALA A 415 -27.43 -9.33 64.18
C ALA A 415 -27.64 -9.45 62.66
N ASN A 416 -26.82 -8.75 61.88
CA ASN A 416 -26.61 -9.06 60.47
C ASN A 416 -25.10 -9.20 60.22
N THR A 417 -24.60 -10.39 60.54
CA THR A 417 -23.24 -10.85 60.23
C THR A 417 -23.13 -11.13 58.74
N VAL A 418 -22.56 -10.17 57.99
CA VAL A 418 -22.00 -10.44 56.66
C VAL A 418 -20.51 -10.68 56.85
N SER A 419 -20.10 -11.95 56.78
CA SER A 419 -18.70 -12.34 56.76
C SER A 419 -18.09 -11.99 55.40
N VAL A 420 -17.40 -10.86 55.32
CA VAL A 420 -16.51 -10.57 54.18
C VAL A 420 -15.21 -11.30 54.45
N ALA A 421 -15.01 -12.40 53.72
CA ALA A 421 -13.80 -13.19 53.72
C ALA A 421 -12.61 -12.30 53.35
N ASN A 422 -11.64 -12.28 54.26
CA ASN A 422 -10.34 -11.65 54.14
C ASN A 422 -9.54 -12.33 53.00
N PRO A 423 -9.20 -11.65 51.89
CA PRO A 423 -8.28 -12.22 50.92
C PRO A 423 -6.86 -12.06 51.46
N GLN A 424 -6.26 -13.20 51.78
CA GLN A 424 -4.84 -13.35 52.10
C GLN A 424 -3.97 -12.50 51.16
N THR A 425 -3.30 -11.50 51.74
CA THR A 425 -2.15 -10.84 51.14
C THR A 425 -1.04 -11.87 50.96
N ARG A 426 -0.98 -12.50 49.78
CA ARG A 426 0.21 -13.21 49.30
C ARG A 426 1.28 -12.17 49.02
N SER A 427 2.26 -12.08 49.92
CA SER A 427 3.53 -11.40 49.67
C SER A 427 4.27 -12.13 48.56
N VAL A 428 4.23 -11.60 47.35
CA VAL A 428 5.10 -12.03 46.25
C VAL A 428 6.45 -11.35 46.44
N THR A 429 7.40 -12.09 46.98
CA THR A 429 8.80 -11.69 47.02
C THR A 429 9.36 -11.78 45.59
N VAL A 430 9.47 -10.64 44.91
CA VAL A 430 10.14 -10.55 43.61
C VAL A 430 11.64 -10.48 43.85
N THR A 431 12.31 -11.62 43.77
CA THR A 431 13.77 -11.70 43.66
C THR A 431 14.17 -11.33 42.24
N THR A 432 14.60 -10.08 42.04
CA THR A 432 15.26 -9.66 40.80
C THR A 432 16.70 -10.18 40.79
N THR A 433 16.92 -11.38 40.25
CA THR A 433 18.27 -11.82 39.87
C THR A 433 18.69 -11.01 38.65
N THR A 434 19.56 -10.02 38.86
CA THR A 434 20.23 -9.29 37.79
C THR A 434 21.23 -10.22 37.09
N LYS A 435 20.75 -10.95 36.08
CA LYS A 435 21.60 -11.71 35.17
C LYS A 435 22.37 -10.70 34.32
N LYS A 436 23.63 -10.47 34.68
CA LYS A 436 24.62 -9.65 33.97
C LYS A 436 24.82 -10.22 32.56
N LYS A 437 23.99 -9.80 31.60
CA LYS A 437 24.19 -10.08 30.17
C LYS A 437 25.44 -9.32 29.73
N GLY A 438 26.44 -10.09 29.29
CA GLY A 438 27.67 -9.56 28.73
C GLY A 438 27.38 -8.57 27.61
N ALA A 439 28.10 -7.46 27.66
CA ALA A 439 28.12 -6.47 26.59
C ALA A 439 28.61 -7.14 25.30
N ASN A 440 27.71 -7.32 24.33
CA ASN A 440 28.08 -7.67 22.96
C ASN A 440 28.85 -6.51 22.35
N ARG A 441 30.16 -6.69 22.22
CA ARG A 441 31.03 -5.91 21.34
C ARG A 441 30.69 -6.28 19.89
N TRP A 442 29.82 -5.52 19.24
CA TRP A 442 29.59 -5.61 17.79
C TRP A 442 29.71 -4.25 17.09
N TRP A 443 30.59 -3.36 17.55
CA TRP A 443 30.82 -2.07 16.89
C TRP A 443 32.30 -1.72 16.69
N ASN A 444 33.18 -2.72 16.58
CA ASN A 444 34.55 -2.50 16.11
C ASN A 444 34.72 -3.14 14.74
N GLY A 445 34.43 -2.39 13.68
CA GLY A 445 34.66 -2.84 12.31
C GLY A 445 33.89 -2.07 11.23
N LEU A 446 33.83 -0.74 11.33
CA LEU A 446 33.43 0.16 10.24
C LEU A 446 34.27 1.43 10.29
#